data_AF-A0A4Y2I677-F1
#
_entry.id   AF-A0A4Y2I677-F1
#
_cell.length_a   1.000
_cell.length_b   1.000
_cell.length_c   1.000
_cell.angle_alpha   90.00
_cell.angle_beta   90.00
_cell.angle_gamma   90.00
#
_symmetry.space_group_name_H-M   'P 1'
#
loop_
_entity.id
_entity.type
_entity.pdbx_description
1 polymer ?
#
loop_
_entity_poly.entity_id
_entity_poly.type
_entity_poly.pdbx_seq_one_letter_code
_entity_poly.pdbx_strand_id
1 'polypeptide(L)'
;MKEVYGEQCLARCTIFRWCQHYEAGRVNIKDLPRPWQAHVVTSSATISAVDELIRQNRRITTREIAVELSIRKGTVHHIIHKKLGYGKVCAQWVPQHLPENQKMARWEPDPSATQDFLQ
;
A
#
# COMPACT_ATOMS: atom_id res chain seq x y z
N MET A 1 46.49 -4.51 6.01
CA MET A 1 45.07 -4.66 6.43
C MET A 1 44.95 -5.40 7.77
N LYS A 2 45.42 -6.65 7.89
CA LYS A 2 45.39 -7.38 9.18
C LYS A 2 46.23 -6.73 10.29
N GLU A 3 47.34 -6.07 9.93
CA GLU A 3 48.16 -5.31 10.89
C GLU A 3 47.43 -4.09 11.50
N VAL A 4 46.48 -3.50 10.78
CA VAL A 4 45.77 -2.28 11.19
C VAL A 4 44.40 -2.61 11.78
N TYR A 5 43.70 -3.59 11.21
CA TYR A 5 42.32 -3.95 11.58
C TYR A 5 42.20 -5.29 12.31
N GLY A 6 43.31 -6.00 12.54
CA GLY A 6 43.34 -7.26 13.26
C GLY A 6 42.39 -8.30 12.68
N GLU A 7 41.62 -8.93 13.56
CA GLU A 7 40.61 -9.95 13.23
C GLU A 7 39.34 -9.37 12.59
N GLN A 8 39.11 -8.06 12.71
CA GLN A 8 37.98 -7.37 12.08
C GLN A 8 38.24 -6.99 10.61
N CYS A 9 39.37 -7.43 10.05
CA CYS A 9 39.71 -7.22 8.66
C CYS A 9 38.74 -7.93 7.71
N LEU A 10 38.29 -7.22 6.67
CA LEU A 10 37.53 -7.84 5.58
C LEU A 10 38.35 -8.91 4.87
N ALA A 11 37.68 -9.96 4.40
CA ALA A 11 38.31 -11.00 3.60
C ALA A 11 38.91 -10.41 2.30
N ARG A 12 40.05 -10.96 1.87
CA ARG A 12 40.77 -10.49 0.67
C ARG A 12 39.89 -10.46 -0.58
N CYS A 13 38.99 -11.44 -0.72
CA CYS A 13 38.02 -11.50 -1.83
C CYS A 13 37.02 -10.33 -1.80
N THR A 14 36.56 -9.89 -0.62
CA THR A 14 35.68 -8.74 -0.46
C THR A 14 36.39 -7.45 -0.86
N ILE A 15 37.66 -7.29 -0.49
CA ILE A 15 38.48 -6.13 -0.84
C ILE A 15 38.65 -6.04 -2.37
N PHE A 16 39.05 -7.13 -3.03
CA PHE A 16 39.18 -7.14 -4.48
C PHE A 16 37.87 -6.79 -5.21
N ARG A 17 36.74 -7.33 -4.74
CA ARG A 17 35.43 -7.02 -5.31
C ARG A 17 35.10 -5.52 -5.19
N TRP A 18 35.46 -4.90 -4.06
CA TRP A 18 35.29 -3.45 -3.88
C TRP A 18 36.21 -2.63 -4.78
N CYS A 19 37.48 -3.02 -4.96
CA CYS A 19 38.40 -2.37 -5.89
C CYS A 19 37.85 -2.40 -7.32
N GLN A 20 37.38 -3.56 -7.79
CA GLN A 20 36.76 -3.70 -9.11
C GLN A 20 35.53 -2.80 -9.28
N HIS A 21 34.67 -2.72 -8.26
CA HIS A 21 33.51 -1.82 -8.31
C HIS A 21 33.93 -0.35 -8.40
N TYR A 22 34.98 0.04 -7.68
CA TYR A 22 35.49 1.41 -7.69
C TYR A 22 36.12 1.77 -9.04
N GLU A 23 36.92 0.86 -9.61
CA GLU A 23 37.47 1.00 -10.98
C GLU A 23 36.36 1.08 -12.03
N ALA A 24 35.25 0.36 -11.84
CA ALA A 24 34.04 0.47 -12.66
C ALA A 24 33.21 1.75 -12.42
N GLY A 25 33.72 2.71 -11.64
CA GLY A 25 33.08 4.01 -11.41
C GLY A 25 32.04 4.04 -10.29
N ARG A 26 31.89 2.97 -9.49
CA ARG A 26 30.99 2.98 -8.32
C ARG A 26 31.60 3.83 -7.20
N VAL A 27 31.04 5.01 -7.01
CA VAL A 27 31.39 5.93 -5.90
C VAL A 27 30.54 5.73 -4.63
N ASN A 28 29.39 5.06 -4.75
CA ASN A 28 28.48 4.85 -3.63
C ASN A 28 28.90 3.66 -2.76
N ILE A 29 29.22 3.95 -1.50
CA ILE A 29 29.64 2.98 -0.47
C ILE A 29 28.44 2.22 0.12
N LYS A 30 27.21 2.76 0.04
CA LYS A 30 26.03 2.09 0.56
C LYS A 30 25.74 0.81 -0.22
N ASP A 31 25.20 -0.18 0.48
CA ASP A 31 24.70 -1.40 -0.15
C ASP A 31 23.67 -1.03 -1.21
N LEU A 32 23.82 -1.64 -2.39
CA LEU A 32 22.77 -1.56 -3.40
C LEU A 32 21.51 -2.27 -2.88
N PRO A 33 20.32 -1.86 -3.36
CA PRO A 33 19.10 -2.57 -3.02
C PRO A 33 19.31 -4.05 -3.29
N ARG A 34 19.30 -4.87 -2.24
CA ARG A 34 19.37 -6.33 -2.43
C ARG A 34 18.12 -6.72 -3.20
N PRO A 35 18.23 -7.50 -4.29
CA PRO A 35 17.07 -8.08 -4.95
C PRO A 35 16.48 -9.13 -4.00
N TRP A 36 15.69 -8.67 -3.03
CA TRP A 36 15.03 -9.52 -2.07
C TRP A 36 13.65 -9.86 -2.62
N GLN A 37 13.42 -11.16 -2.83
CA GLN A 37 12.20 -11.96 -3.00
C GLN A 37 10.79 -11.31 -2.96
N ALA A 38 10.60 -10.18 -2.28
CA ALA A 38 9.37 -9.40 -2.29
C ALA A 38 8.97 -8.92 -3.71
N HIS A 39 9.93 -8.75 -4.62
CA HIS A 39 9.65 -8.33 -6.00
C HIS A 39 9.00 -9.43 -6.85
N VAL A 40 9.19 -10.70 -6.49
CA VAL A 40 8.66 -11.86 -7.25
C VAL A 40 7.23 -12.20 -6.82
N VAL A 41 6.91 -12.08 -5.53
CA VAL A 41 5.57 -12.39 -5.00
C VAL A 41 4.58 -11.22 -5.19
N THR A 42 5.09 -10.00 -5.38
CA THR A 42 4.28 -8.79 -5.55
C THR A 42 4.31 -8.32 -7.01
N SER A 43 3.89 -9.20 -7.92
CA SER A 43 3.72 -8.84 -9.34
C SER A 43 2.73 -7.69 -9.49
N SER A 44 2.91 -6.85 -10.50
CA SER A 44 1.97 -5.76 -10.81
C SER A 44 0.54 -6.28 -11.01
N ALA A 45 0.39 -7.45 -11.63
CA ALA A 45 -0.90 -8.12 -11.80
C ALA A 45 -1.59 -8.41 -10.46
N THR A 46 -0.84 -8.88 -9.48
CA THR A 46 -1.34 -9.16 -8.13
C THR A 46 -1.75 -7.89 -7.40
N ILE A 47 -0.97 -6.81 -7.54
CA ILE A 47 -1.33 -5.50 -6.96
C ILE A 47 -2.64 -5.00 -7.56
N SER A 48 -2.81 -5.08 -8.88
CA SER A 48 -4.04 -4.67 -9.56
C SER A 48 -5.25 -5.50 -9.16
N ALA A 49 -5.10 -6.82 -9.04
CA ALA A 49 -6.19 -7.70 -8.59
C ALA A 49 -6.65 -7.36 -7.16
N VAL A 50 -5.71 -7.07 -6.26
CA VAL A 50 -6.04 -6.60 -4.90
C VAL A 50 -6.77 -5.26 -4.93
N ASP A 51 -6.34 -4.31 -5.76
CA ASP A 51 -7.02 -3.01 -5.89
C ASP A 51 -8.45 -3.16 -6.44
N GLU A 52 -8.65 -4.03 -7.43
CA GLU A 52 -9.95 -4.30 -8.02
C GLU A 52 -10.94 -4.89 -7.01
N LEU A 53 -10.52 -5.89 -6.23
CA LEU A 53 -11.36 -6.48 -5.18
C LEU A 53 -11.77 -5.45 -4.11
N ILE A 54 -10.85 -4.56 -3.73
CA ILE A 54 -11.15 -3.46 -2.79
C ILE A 54 -12.11 -2.44 -3.41
N ARG A 55 -12.01 -2.16 -4.71
CA ARG A 55 -12.93 -1.24 -5.42
C ARG A 55 -14.34 -1.81 -5.53
N GLN A 56 -14.46 -3.11 -5.80
CA GLN A 56 -15.75 -3.80 -5.89
C GLN A 56 -16.45 -3.88 -4.53
N ASN A 57 -15.71 -4.22 -3.47
CA ASN A 57 -16.25 -4.27 -2.12
C ASN A 57 -15.35 -3.52 -1.13
N ARG A 58 -15.74 -2.29 -0.80
CA ARG A 58 -15.00 -1.43 0.14
C ARG A 58 -14.92 -1.97 1.58
N ARG A 59 -15.71 -2.99 1.92
CA ARG A 59 -15.74 -3.63 3.25
C ARG A 59 -15.02 -4.99 3.27
N ILE A 60 -14.39 -5.41 2.18
CA ILE A 60 -13.69 -6.70 2.08
C ILE A 60 -12.54 -6.79 3.10
N THR A 61 -12.34 -7.97 3.66
CA THR A 61 -11.30 -8.24 4.63
C THR A 61 -10.01 -8.74 3.98
N THR A 62 -8.87 -8.50 4.62
CA THR A 62 -7.57 -9.03 4.17
C THR A 62 -7.54 -10.56 4.10
N ARG A 63 -8.38 -11.25 4.88
CA ARG A 63 -8.48 -12.72 4.85
C ARG A 63 -9.23 -13.20 3.61
N GLU A 64 -10.33 -12.56 3.25
CA GLU A 64 -11.09 -12.89 2.04
C GLU A 64 -10.23 -12.71 0.79
N ILE A 65 -9.55 -11.56 0.66
CA ILE A 65 -8.61 -11.31 -0.46
C ILE A 65 -7.50 -12.37 -0.51
N ALA A 66 -6.97 -12.76 0.65
CA ALA A 66 -5.90 -13.77 0.73
C ALA A 66 -6.38 -15.14 0.24
N VAL A 67 -7.61 -15.52 0.56
CA VAL A 67 -8.23 -16.76 0.11
C VAL A 67 -8.51 -16.71 -1.39
N GLU A 68 -9.13 -15.62 -1.86
CA GLU A 68 -9.53 -15.43 -3.25
C GLU A 68 -8.33 -15.43 -4.21
N LEU A 69 -7.24 -14.76 -3.85
CA LEU A 69 -6.03 -14.71 -4.67
C LEU A 69 -5.06 -15.86 -4.38
N SER A 70 -5.34 -16.72 -3.38
CA SER A 70 -4.43 -17.77 -2.89
C SER A 70 -3.05 -17.24 -2.47
N ILE A 71 -3.04 -16.11 -1.74
CA ILE A 71 -1.83 -15.41 -1.30
C ILE A 71 -1.76 -15.40 0.22
N ARG A 72 -0.55 -15.37 0.77
CA ARG A 72 -0.36 -15.17 2.21
C ARG A 72 -0.98 -13.85 2.65
N LYS A 73 -1.78 -13.89 3.72
CA LYS A 73 -2.39 -12.71 4.37
C LYS A 73 -1.39 -11.57 4.61
N GLY A 74 -0.16 -11.89 5.02
CA GLY A 74 0.90 -10.89 5.26
C GLY A 74 1.29 -10.11 4.01
N THR A 75 1.33 -10.77 2.85
CA THR A 75 1.60 -10.12 1.56
C THR A 75 0.45 -9.20 1.17
N VAL A 76 -0.80 -9.64 1.34
CA VAL A 76 -1.98 -8.79 1.07
C VAL A 76 -1.95 -7.54 1.95
N HIS A 77 -1.66 -7.70 3.25
CA HIS A 77 -1.51 -6.56 4.16
C HIS A 77 -0.41 -5.59 3.71
N HIS A 78 0.75 -6.12 3.26
CA HIS A 78 1.81 -5.30 2.70
C HIS A 78 1.38 -4.54 1.43
N ILE A 79 0.67 -5.20 0.51
CA ILE A 79 0.17 -4.58 -0.72
C ILE A 79 -0.78 -3.43 -0.38
N ILE A 80 -1.77 -3.68 0.48
CA ILE A 80 -2.79 -2.68 0.86
C ILE A 80 -2.13 -1.42 1.44
N HIS A 81 -1.21 -1.58 2.41
CA HIS A 81 -0.67 -0.42 3.13
C HIS A 81 0.59 0.19 2.51
N LYS A 82 1.47 -0.61 1.90
CA LYS A 82 2.76 -0.13 1.38
C LYS A 82 2.77 0.10 -0.12
N LYS A 83 1.92 -0.59 -0.90
CA LYS A 83 1.85 -0.42 -2.36
C LYS A 83 0.68 0.46 -2.78
N LEU A 84 -0.51 0.21 -2.23
CA LEU A 84 -1.74 0.95 -2.56
C LEU A 84 -1.98 2.15 -1.64
N GLY A 85 -1.41 2.14 -0.42
CA GLY A 85 -1.54 3.23 0.54
C GLY A 85 -2.93 3.34 1.19
N TYR A 86 -3.75 2.29 1.13
CA TYR A 86 -5.07 2.30 1.76
C TYR A 86 -4.99 2.24 3.29
N GLY A 87 -5.91 2.95 3.93
CA GLY A 87 -6.16 2.91 5.36
C GLY A 87 -7.55 2.36 5.67
N LYS A 88 -7.70 1.69 6.81
CA LYS A 88 -9.02 1.25 7.29
C LYS A 88 -9.71 2.43 7.97
N VAL A 89 -10.92 2.75 7.53
CA VAL A 89 -11.81 3.73 8.19
C VAL A 89 -13.03 2.99 8.72
N CYS A 90 -13.47 3.34 9.94
CA CYS A 90 -14.69 2.80 10.52
C CYS A 90 -15.92 3.39 9.83
N ALA A 91 -16.95 2.58 9.59
CA ALA A 91 -18.20 3.08 9.03
C ALA A 91 -18.86 4.07 10.02
N GLN A 92 -19.36 5.19 9.51
CA GLN A 92 -20.15 6.12 10.31
C GLN A 92 -21.52 5.51 10.60
N TRP A 93 -21.99 5.69 11.84
CA TRP A 93 -23.31 5.23 12.23
C TRP A 93 -24.39 6.10 11.57
N VAL A 94 -25.36 5.46 10.91
CA VAL A 94 -26.48 6.14 10.26
C VAL A 94 -27.74 5.80 11.04
N PRO A 95 -28.46 6.78 11.62
CA PRO A 95 -29.59 6.52 12.52
C PRO A 95 -30.75 5.73 11.94
N GLN A 96 -31.00 5.88 10.64
CA GLN A 96 -32.14 5.23 10.00
C GLN A 96 -31.84 4.92 8.54
N HIS A 97 -32.30 3.76 8.08
CA HIS A 97 -32.30 3.40 6.68
C HIS A 97 -33.53 4.01 6.00
N LEU A 98 -33.33 5.14 5.32
CA LEU A 98 -34.43 5.89 4.70
C LEU A 98 -34.93 5.19 3.43
N PRO A 99 -36.24 5.03 3.26
CA PRO A 99 -36.83 4.61 1.98
C PRO A 99 -36.73 5.74 0.94
N GLU A 100 -36.78 5.37 -0.34
CA GLU A 100 -36.47 6.27 -1.47
C GLU A 100 -37.35 7.55 -1.49
N ASN A 101 -38.63 7.42 -1.18
CA ASN A 101 -39.57 8.53 -1.07
C ASN A 101 -39.17 9.56 0.00
N GLN A 102 -38.62 9.12 1.14
CA GLN A 102 -38.12 10.02 2.18
C GLN A 102 -36.78 10.64 1.84
N LYS A 103 -35.96 9.99 1.00
CA LYS A 103 -34.74 10.60 0.48
C LYS A 103 -35.09 11.75 -0.45
N MET A 104 -36.04 11.54 -1.38
CA MET A 104 -36.48 12.59 -2.32
C MET A 104 -37.02 13.82 -1.60
N ALA A 105 -37.85 13.63 -0.57
CA ALA A 105 -38.38 14.74 0.22
C ALA A 105 -37.32 15.54 0.99
N ARG A 106 -36.10 15.02 1.19
CA ARG A 106 -34.98 15.79 1.77
C ARG A 106 -34.23 16.66 0.75
N TRP A 107 -34.37 16.38 -0.54
CA TRP A 107 -33.79 17.20 -1.62
C TRP A 107 -34.73 18.31 -2.10
N GLU A 108 -36.03 18.18 -1.81
CA GLU A 108 -37.01 19.26 -1.99
C GLU A 108 -36.64 20.42 -1.04
N PRO A 109 -36.41 21.64 -1.56
CA PRO A 109 -36.20 22.81 -0.70
C PRO A 109 -37.42 23.03 0.20
N ASP A 110 -37.19 23.37 1.46
CA ASP A 110 -38.28 23.77 2.35
C ASP A 110 -39.09 24.89 1.69
N PRO A 111 -40.42 24.74 1.49
CA PRO A 111 -41.24 25.76 0.84
C PRO A 111 -41.29 27.09 1.61
N SER A 112 -40.85 27.11 2.88
CA SER A 112 -40.66 28.33 3.67
C SER A 112 -39.43 29.13 3.27
N ALA A 113 -38.38 28.50 2.71
CA ALA A 113 -37.17 29.20 2.24
C ALA A 113 -37.42 30.06 0.98
N THR A 114 -38.54 29.84 0.29
CA THR A 114 -38.96 30.62 -0.88
C THR A 114 -39.82 31.84 -0.55
N GLN A 115 -40.33 31.99 0.68
CA GLN A 115 -41.15 33.15 1.06
C GLN A 115 -40.33 34.41 1.38
N ASP A 116 -39.03 34.28 1.68
CA ASP A 116 -38.16 35.41 2.04
C ASP A 116 -37.63 36.21 0.83
N PHE A 117 -37.91 35.78 -0.40
CA PHE A 117 -37.42 36.44 -1.63
C PHE A 117 -38.46 37.32 -2.33
N LEU A 118 -39.66 37.47 -1.77
CA LEU A 118 -40.74 38.31 -2.30
C LEU A 118 -41.20 39.38 -1.30
N GLN A 119 -40.26 40.07 -0.67
CA GLN A 119 -40.52 41.32 0.05
C GLN A 119 -39.52 42.41 -0.33
#